data_AF-A0A820HY31-F1
#
_entry.id   AF-A0A820HY31-F1
#
_cell.length_a   1.000
_cell.length_b   1.000
_cell.length_c   1.000
_cell.angle_alpha   90.00
_cell.angle_beta   90.00
_cell.angle_gamma   90.00
#
_symmetry.space_group_name_H-M   'P 1'
#
loop_
_entity.id
_entity.type
_entity.pdbx_description
1 polymer ?
#
loop_
_entity_poly.entity_id
_entity_poly.type
_entity_poly.pdbx_seq_one_letter_code
_entity_poly.pdbx_strand_id
1 'polypeptide(L)' 'MREIVHMQAGQCGNQIGSKFWEVISDEHGIDPTG' A
#
# COMPACT_ATOMS: atom_id res chain seq x y z
N MET A 1 -9.73 -15.04 10.50
CA MET A 1 -8.86 -14.10 9.76
C MET A 1 -9.36 -14.05 8.33
N ARG A 2 -9.62 -12.86 7.78
CA ARG A 2 -10.09 -12.69 6.40
C ARG A 2 -9.08 -11.84 5.66
N GLU A 3 -8.68 -12.30 4.49
CA GLU A 3 -7.73 -11.59 3.64
C GLU A 3 -8.46 -10.71 2.63
N ILE A 4 -7.80 -9.63 2.22
CA ILE A 4 -8.30 -8.65 1.25
C ILE A 4 -7.21 -8.40 0.23
N VAL A 5 -7.56 -8.42 -1.06
CA VAL A 5 -6.66 -8.08 -2.16
C VAL A 5 -7.01 -6.67 -2.66
N HIS A 6 -6.03 -5.77 -2.67
CA HIS A 6 -6.18 -4.39 -3.16
C HIS A 6 -5.56 -4.25 -4.55
N MET A 7 -6.38 -4.01 -5.58
CA MET A 7 -5.93 -3.82 -6.97
C MET A 7 -5.91 -2.33 -7.31
N GLN A 8 -4.77 -1.85 -7.80
CA GLN A 8 -4.58 -0.47 -8.26
C GLN A 8 -4.42 -0.47 -9.77
N ALA A 9 -5.09 0.47 -10.45
CA ALA A 9 -5.06 0.59 -11.90
C ALA A 9 -4.99 2.04 -12.36
N GLY A 10 -4.25 2.28 -13.44
CA GLY A 10 -4.03 3.60 -14.01
C GLY A 10 -3.03 4.46 -13.22
N GLN A 11 -2.54 5.52 -13.88
CA GLN A 11 -1.48 6.37 -13.32
C GLN A 11 -1.90 7.09 -12.03
N CYS A 12 -3.14 7.61 -11.99
CA CYS A 12 -3.67 8.26 -10.78
C CYS A 12 -3.83 7.24 -9.64
N GLY A 13 -4.40 6.07 -9.93
CA GLY A 13 -4.58 5.00 -8.95
C GLY A 13 -3.27 4.50 -8.35
N ASN A 14 -2.22 4.37 -9.17
CA ASN A 14 -0.90 3.95 -8.70
C ASN A 14 -0.22 5.01 -7.80
N GLN A 15 -0.42 6.31 -8.07
CA GLN A 15 0.13 7.37 -7.22
C GLN A 15 -0.50 7.39 -5.83
N ILE A 16 -1.84 7.34 -5.77
CA ILE A 16 -2.55 7.23 -4.49
C ILE A 16 -2.20 5.93 -3.79
N GLY A 17 -2.12 4.85 -4.55
CA GLY A 17 -1.77 3.54 -4.06
C GLY A 17 -0.41 3.44 -3.41
N SER A 18 0.59 4.09 -3.99
CA SER A 18 1.93 4.19 -3.43
C SER A 18 1.91 4.93 -2.09
N LYS A 19 1.21 6.07 -2.02
CA LYS A 19 1.12 6.84 -0.77
C LYS A 19 0.33 6.14 0.33
N PHE A 20 -0.71 5.40 -0.05
CA PHE A 20 -1.45 4.57 0.89
C PHE A 20 -0.54 3.54 1.57
N TRP A 21 0.24 2.77 0.80
CA TRP A 21 1.11 1.74 1.37
C TRP A 21 2.31 2.32 2.13
N GLU A 22 2.85 3.47 1.72
CA GLU A 22 3.88 4.19 2.47
C GLU A 22 3.39 4.50 3.91
N VAL A 23 2.20 5.10 4.04
CA VAL A 23 1.63 5.44 5.35
C VAL A 23 1.36 4.20 6.19
N ILE A 24 0.79 3.15 5.59
CA ILE A 24 0.51 1.89 6.30
C ILE A 24 1.80 1.24 6.80
N SER A 25 2.84 1.19 5.96
CA SER A 25 4.14 0.63 6.32
C SER A 25 4.79 1.41 7.47
N ASP A 26 4.78 2.73 7.40
CA ASP A 26 5.32 3.59 8.46
C ASP A 26 4.56 3.40 9.79
N GLU A 27 3.23 3.35 9.73
CA GLU A 27 2.37 3.15 10.91
C GLU A 27 2.62 1.80 11.60
N HIS A 28 2.91 0.76 10.81
CA HIS A 28 3.08 -0.61 11.32
C HIS A 28 4.56 -1.02 11.47
N GLY A 29 5.51 -0.13 11.16
CA GLY A 29 6.94 -0.40 11.21
C GLY A 29 7.40 -1.48 10.23
N ILE A 30 6.75 -1.58 9.06
CA ILE A 30 7.09 -2.54 8.01
C ILE A 30 8.27 -1.99 7.20
N ASP A 31 9.37 -2.75 7.13
CA ASP A 31 10.53 -2.36 6.36
C ASP A 31 10.23 -2.40 4.84
N PRO A 32 10.64 -1.38 4.07
CA PRO A 32 10.39 -1.34 2.63
C PRO A 32 11.15 -2.42 1.83
N THR A 33 12.14 -3.10 2.43
CA THR A 33 12.88 -4.22 1.83
C THR A 33 12.33 -5.60 2.22
N GLY A 34 11.41 -5.66 3.18
CA GLY A 34 10.77 -6.90 3.67
C GLY A 34 11.38 -7.42 4.96
#